data_AF-A0AAV4K1B4-F1
#
_entry.id   AF-A0AAV4K1B4-F1
#
_cell.length_a   1.000
_cell.length_b   1.000
_cell.length_c   1.000
_cell.angle_alpha   90.00
_cell.angle_beta   90.00
_cell.angle_gamma   90.00
#
_symmetry.space_group_name_H-M   'P 1'
#
loop_
_entity.id
_entity.type
_entity.pdbx_description
1 polymer ?
#
loop_
_entity_poly.entity_id
_entity_poly.type
_entity_poly.pdbx_seq_one_letter_code
_entity_poly.pdbx_strand_id
1 'polypeptide(L)'
;MNERVRLVLTTLGVAFLGNLARAAVSPEGAGLALTFGSFLLLPLLPVLALALQQRHPGVRWGAGLAAALASALCSFVLLDPQHNQDANIGLGLYVTFGWVPVLGGAALLGGLLGRLALPHAPTDPPLPPLAWRGWGWPLVLPLLGAALNLWAEWRLSQRVQAEFSHDHIPAPDLLALLAATLPLLLLLLAVSALPLTLLRNAAQRRGQAQPFLAWWWVTLGLLTLAQVWWTAWPRLAG
;
A
#
# COMPACT_ATOMS: atom_id res chain seq x y z
N MET A 1 16.60 13.42 19.74
CA MET A 1 16.00 12.59 18.66
C MET A 1 14.95 13.42 17.93
N ASN A 2 14.95 13.44 16.60
CA ASN A 2 14.01 14.26 15.80
C ASN A 2 12.55 13.81 16.02
N GLU A 3 11.63 14.74 16.29
CA GLU A 3 10.21 14.45 16.59
C GLU A 3 9.54 13.60 15.48
N ARG A 4 9.93 13.81 14.22
CA ARG A 4 9.43 13.05 13.08
C ARG A 4 9.92 11.60 13.07
N VAL A 5 11.15 11.36 13.51
CA VAL A 5 11.70 10.01 13.69
C VAL A 5 10.96 9.30 14.83
N ARG A 6 10.65 10.02 15.91
CA ARG A 6 9.86 9.48 17.01
C ARG A 6 8.46 9.05 16.54
N LEU A 7 7.77 9.88 15.76
CA LEU A 7 6.47 9.50 15.18
C LEU A 7 6.57 8.21 14.35
N VAL A 8 7.58 8.11 13.47
CA VAL A 8 7.77 6.93 12.61
C VAL A 8 7.96 5.68 13.44
N LEU A 9 8.85 5.72 14.42
CA LEU A 9 9.13 4.57 15.28
C LEU A 9 7.91 4.19 16.12
N THR A 10 7.19 5.17 16.67
CA THR A 10 5.99 4.93 17.47
C THR A 10 4.87 4.33 16.64
N THR A 11 4.61 4.84 15.45
CA THR A 11 3.54 4.34 14.58
C THR A 11 3.83 2.96 14.02
N LEU A 12 5.06 2.70 13.58
CA LEU A 12 5.47 1.35 13.17
C LEU A 12 5.41 0.37 14.35
N GLY A 13 5.87 0.78 15.54
CA GLY A 13 5.79 -0.02 16.75
C GLY A 13 4.35 -0.37 17.12
N VAL A 14 3.45 0.62 17.14
CA VAL A 14 2.02 0.42 17.42
C VAL A 14 1.38 -0.51 16.39
N ALA A 15 1.66 -0.32 15.10
CA ALA A 15 1.13 -1.20 14.07
C ALA A 15 1.64 -2.65 14.21
N PHE A 16 2.91 -2.81 14.58
CA PHE A 16 3.52 -4.13 14.80
C PHE A 16 2.98 -4.84 16.04
N LEU A 17 2.43 -4.12 17.04
CA LEU A 17 1.76 -4.75 18.17
C LEU A 17 0.58 -5.63 17.74
N GLY A 18 -0.08 -5.33 16.62
CA GLY A 18 -1.14 -6.19 16.07
C GLY A 18 -0.62 -7.58 15.69
N ASN A 19 0.57 -7.65 15.08
CA ASN A 19 1.24 -8.90 14.73
C ASN A 19 1.64 -9.67 16.00
N LEU A 20 2.21 -8.97 16.98
CA LEU A 20 2.63 -9.57 18.26
C LEU A 20 1.44 -10.08 19.06
N ALA A 21 0.35 -9.32 19.12
CA ALA A 21 -0.88 -9.72 19.78
C ALA A 21 -1.46 -10.99 19.13
N ARG A 22 -1.43 -11.09 17.79
CA ARG A 22 -1.88 -12.31 17.12
C ARG A 22 -0.96 -13.49 17.41
N ALA A 23 0.37 -13.30 17.34
CA ALA A 23 1.34 -14.35 17.65
C ALA A 23 1.20 -14.87 19.09
N ALA A 24 0.84 -14.00 20.04
CA ALA A 24 0.61 -14.38 21.43
C ALA A 24 -0.66 -15.21 21.64
N VAL A 25 -1.70 -15.00 20.83
CA VAL A 25 -3.00 -15.70 20.95
C VAL A 25 -3.08 -16.94 20.05
N SER A 26 -2.26 -17.03 19.00
CA SER A 26 -2.17 -18.18 18.10
C SER A 26 -0.70 -18.60 17.89
N PRO A 27 -0.17 -19.51 18.75
CA PRO A 27 1.21 -19.97 18.68
C PRO A 27 1.51 -20.70 17.37
N GLU A 28 0.54 -21.45 16.85
CA GLU A 28 0.63 -22.20 15.59
C GLU A 28 0.78 -21.27 14.37
N GLY A 29 0.29 -20.03 14.46
CA GLY A 29 0.42 -18.99 13.43
C GLY A 29 1.55 -17.97 13.67
N ALA A 30 2.32 -18.09 14.76
CA ALA A 30 3.27 -17.06 15.19
C ALA A 30 4.40 -16.79 14.16
N GLY A 31 4.88 -17.84 13.50
CA GLY A 31 5.89 -17.72 12.44
C GLY A 31 5.39 -16.90 11.25
N LEU A 32 4.15 -17.14 10.83
CA LEU A 32 3.48 -16.39 9.75
C LEU A 32 3.16 -14.95 10.20
N ALA A 33 2.72 -14.75 11.44
CA ALA A 33 2.43 -13.42 11.98
C ALA A 33 3.66 -12.50 12.02
N LEU A 34 4.86 -13.05 12.28
CA LEU A 34 6.09 -12.27 12.33
C LEU A 34 6.70 -12.04 10.94
N THR A 35 6.67 -13.04 10.05
CA THR A 35 7.22 -12.93 8.69
C THR A 35 6.25 -12.25 7.72
N PHE A 36 5.03 -12.76 7.58
CA PHE A 36 4.01 -12.18 6.69
C PHE A 36 3.36 -10.92 7.29
N GLY A 37 3.23 -10.80 8.61
CA GLY A 37 2.70 -9.59 9.23
C GLY A 37 3.55 -8.34 8.98
N SER A 38 4.82 -8.50 8.61
CA SER A 38 5.66 -7.38 8.17
C SER A 38 5.19 -6.77 6.84
N PHE A 39 4.61 -7.58 5.94
CA PHE A 39 4.02 -7.10 4.69
C PHE A 39 2.71 -6.33 4.93
N LEU A 40 1.98 -6.64 6.01
CA LEU A 40 0.77 -5.91 6.40
C LEU A 40 1.05 -4.48 6.88
N LEU A 41 2.33 -4.14 7.11
CA LEU A 41 2.76 -2.77 7.41
C LEU A 41 3.03 -1.94 6.15
N LEU A 42 3.18 -2.56 4.97
CA LEU A 42 3.42 -1.83 3.71
C LEU A 42 2.34 -0.76 3.43
N PRO A 43 1.04 -1.05 3.61
CA PRO A 43 -0.03 -0.06 3.42
C PRO A 43 0.09 1.15 4.38
N LEU A 44 0.74 0.99 5.54
CA LEU A 44 0.90 2.08 6.50
C LEU A 44 1.93 3.13 6.03
N LEU A 45 2.95 2.72 5.27
CA LEU A 45 4.03 3.60 4.81
C LEU A 45 3.56 4.83 4.02
N PRO A 46 2.65 4.74 3.02
CA PRO A 46 2.12 5.92 2.35
C PRO A 46 1.39 6.83 3.33
N VAL A 47 0.49 6.29 4.16
CA VAL A 47 -0.28 7.09 5.13
C VAL A 47 0.64 7.79 6.13
N LEU A 48 1.69 7.11 6.58
CA LEU A 48 2.72 7.68 7.43
C LEU A 48 3.46 8.83 6.77
N ALA A 49 3.81 8.66 5.48
CA ALA A 49 4.41 9.72 4.68
C ALA A 49 3.47 10.93 4.57
N LEU A 50 2.15 10.73 4.49
CA LEU A 50 1.16 11.82 4.48
C LEU A 50 1.02 12.50 5.84
N ALA A 51 0.95 11.72 6.91
CA ALA A 51 0.85 12.21 8.28
C ALA A 51 2.07 13.08 8.63
N LEU A 52 3.28 12.61 8.30
CA LEU A 52 4.54 13.33 8.54
C LEU A 52 4.63 14.67 7.82
N GLN A 53 3.83 14.90 6.78
CA GLN A 53 3.79 16.16 6.05
C GLN A 53 2.93 17.20 6.73
N GLN A 54 2.01 16.80 7.60
CA GLN A 54 1.08 17.73 8.23
C GLN A 54 1.85 18.76 9.06
N ARG A 55 1.53 20.04 8.81
CA ARG A 55 2.16 21.21 9.46
C ARG A 55 1.74 21.32 10.93
N HIS A 56 0.50 20.94 11.20
CA HIS A 56 -0.05 20.95 12.54
C HIS A 56 0.36 19.67 13.26
N PRO A 57 1.09 19.76 14.40
CA PRO A 57 1.61 18.58 15.08
C PRO A 57 0.50 17.65 15.57
N GLY A 58 -0.64 18.21 16.00
CA GLY A 58 -1.80 17.41 16.38
C GLY A 58 -2.39 16.59 15.22
N VAL A 59 -2.45 17.17 14.02
CA VAL A 59 -2.95 16.45 12.84
C VAL A 59 -1.97 15.35 12.45
N ARG A 60 -0.66 15.65 12.50
CA ARG A 60 0.43 14.71 12.20
C ARG A 60 0.39 13.49 13.11
N TRP A 61 0.35 13.71 14.43
CA TRP A 61 0.31 12.65 15.42
C TRP A 61 -1.01 11.87 15.38
N GLY A 62 -2.13 12.59 15.34
CA GLY A 62 -3.46 11.97 15.28
C GLY A 62 -3.64 11.09 14.05
N ALA A 63 -3.26 11.57 12.87
CA ALA A 63 -3.33 10.80 11.63
C ALA A 63 -2.43 9.56 11.65
N GLY A 64 -1.19 9.71 12.12
CA GLY A 64 -0.24 8.60 12.19
C GLY A 64 -0.65 7.52 13.18
N LEU A 65 -1.10 7.91 14.39
CA LEU A 65 -1.51 6.96 15.42
C LEU A 65 -2.82 6.24 15.07
N ALA A 66 -3.81 6.94 14.53
CA ALA A 66 -5.07 6.30 14.12
C ALA A 66 -4.84 5.29 12.97
N ALA A 67 -4.01 5.64 11.99
CA ALA A 67 -3.61 4.71 10.94
C ALA A 67 -2.83 3.51 11.48
N ALA A 68 -1.93 3.73 12.45
CA ALA A 68 -1.18 2.64 13.08
C ALA A 68 -2.10 1.69 13.87
N LEU A 69 -3.09 2.22 14.60
CA LEU A 69 -4.08 1.41 15.33
C LEU A 69 -4.98 0.62 14.38
N ALA A 70 -5.47 1.25 13.31
CA ALA A 70 -6.24 0.56 12.28
C ALA A 70 -5.41 -0.55 11.62
N SER A 71 -4.14 -0.28 11.31
CA SER A 71 -3.21 -1.29 10.76
C SER A 71 -2.96 -2.42 11.75
N ALA A 72 -2.80 -2.14 13.05
CA ALA A 72 -2.64 -3.17 14.06
C ALA A 72 -3.87 -4.08 14.14
N LEU A 73 -5.07 -3.49 14.08
CA LEU A 73 -6.32 -4.22 14.13
C LEU A 73 -6.53 -5.06 12.86
N CYS A 74 -6.23 -4.51 11.68
CA CYS A 74 -6.25 -5.25 10.42
C CYS A 74 -5.26 -6.41 10.44
N SER A 75 -4.02 -6.18 10.87
CA SER A 75 -3.04 -7.24 11.01
C SER A 75 -3.52 -8.34 11.96
N PHE A 76 -4.07 -7.96 13.11
CA PHE A 76 -4.61 -8.92 14.06
C PHE A 76 -5.71 -9.77 13.40
N VAL A 77 -6.70 -9.17 12.75
CA VAL A 77 -7.82 -9.91 12.13
C VAL A 77 -7.37 -10.75 10.92
N LEU A 78 -6.57 -10.19 10.02
CA LEU A 78 -6.17 -10.86 8.78
C LEU A 78 -5.18 -12.01 9.00
N LEU A 79 -4.47 -12.01 10.13
CA LEU A 79 -3.61 -13.12 10.54
C LEU A 79 -4.38 -14.20 11.33
N ASP A 80 -5.69 -14.07 11.50
CA ASP A 80 -6.52 -15.12 12.09
C ASP A 80 -6.64 -16.32 11.13
N PRO A 81 -6.30 -17.55 11.56
CA PRO A 81 -6.49 -18.74 10.74
C PRO A 81 -7.91 -18.90 10.21
N GLN A 82 -8.95 -18.53 10.97
CA GLN A 82 -10.34 -18.65 10.54
C GLN A 82 -10.68 -17.73 9.35
N HIS A 83 -10.06 -16.55 9.30
CA HIS A 83 -10.27 -15.59 8.21
C HIS A 83 -9.37 -15.87 7.00
N ASN A 84 -8.42 -16.79 7.14
CA ASN A 84 -7.44 -17.14 6.11
C ASN A 84 -7.69 -18.53 5.48
N GLN A 85 -8.74 -19.24 5.94
CA GLN A 85 -9.16 -20.54 5.42
C GLN A 85 -9.81 -20.44 4.03
N ASP A 86 -10.54 -19.36 3.77
CA ASP A 86 -11.20 -19.09 2.49
C ASP A 86 -10.41 -18.04 1.72
N ALA A 87 -9.64 -18.50 0.72
CA ALA A 87 -8.95 -17.72 -0.32
C ALA A 87 -8.38 -16.34 0.14
N ASN A 88 -7.05 -16.22 0.18
CA ASN A 88 -6.20 -15.05 0.50
C ASN A 88 -6.56 -13.68 -0.14
N ILE A 89 -7.70 -13.54 -0.82
CA ILE A 89 -8.27 -12.35 -1.45
C ILE A 89 -8.38 -11.20 -0.45
N GLY A 90 -8.86 -11.41 0.78
CA GLY A 90 -8.99 -10.34 1.78
C GLY A 90 -7.64 -9.72 2.18
N LEU A 91 -6.62 -10.57 2.34
CA LEU A 91 -5.25 -10.16 2.65
C LEU A 91 -4.62 -9.44 1.44
N GLY A 92 -4.83 -9.95 0.23
CA GLY A 92 -4.41 -9.30 -1.02
C GLY A 92 -5.04 -7.91 -1.19
N LEU A 93 -6.36 -7.79 -1.01
CA LEU A 93 -7.07 -6.51 -1.10
C LEU A 93 -6.59 -5.49 -0.05
N TYR A 94 -6.29 -5.93 1.17
CA TYR A 94 -5.73 -5.05 2.19
C TYR A 94 -4.30 -4.59 1.83
N VAL A 95 -3.45 -5.49 1.35
CA VAL A 95 -2.08 -5.14 0.94
C VAL A 95 -2.10 -4.19 -0.27
N THR A 96 -2.98 -4.41 -1.25
CA THR A 96 -3.05 -3.59 -2.47
C THR A 96 -3.79 -2.26 -2.26
N PHE A 97 -4.91 -2.28 -1.54
CA PHE A 97 -5.84 -1.14 -1.44
C PHE A 97 -6.13 -0.67 -0.03
N GLY A 98 -5.82 -1.44 1.01
CA GLY A 98 -6.21 -1.17 2.40
C GLY A 98 -5.75 0.19 2.92
N TRP A 99 -4.69 0.76 2.35
CA TRP A 99 -4.22 2.09 2.73
C TRP A 99 -5.18 3.23 2.34
N VAL A 100 -6.04 3.08 1.33
CA VAL A 100 -6.94 4.14 0.87
C VAL A 100 -8.23 4.23 1.71
N PRO A 101 -9.11 3.21 1.75
CA PRO A 101 -10.35 3.34 2.50
C PRO A 101 -10.14 3.13 4.00
N VAL A 102 -9.30 2.18 4.41
CA VAL A 102 -9.16 1.81 5.82
C VAL A 102 -8.18 2.73 6.53
N LEU A 103 -6.90 2.69 6.13
CA LEU A 103 -5.88 3.46 6.84
C LEU A 103 -5.99 4.96 6.54
N GLY A 104 -6.37 5.33 5.31
CA GLY A 104 -6.64 6.71 4.92
C GLY A 104 -7.83 7.30 5.66
N GLY A 105 -8.94 6.55 5.76
CA GLY A 105 -10.11 6.96 6.56
C GLY A 105 -9.76 7.14 8.04
N ALA A 106 -9.04 6.17 8.61
CA ALA A 106 -8.55 6.26 9.99
C ALA A 106 -7.63 7.47 10.20
N ALA A 107 -6.73 7.75 9.25
CA ALA A 107 -5.83 8.90 9.31
C ALA A 107 -6.57 10.24 9.23
N LEU A 108 -7.63 10.35 8.43
CA LEU A 108 -8.45 11.56 8.36
C LEU A 108 -9.16 11.83 9.68
N LEU A 109 -9.81 10.80 10.24
CA LEU A 109 -10.47 10.90 11.55
C LEU A 109 -9.48 11.23 12.66
N GLY A 110 -8.36 10.50 12.72
CA GLY A 110 -7.29 10.74 13.68
C GLY A 110 -6.69 12.14 13.54
N GLY A 111 -6.48 12.61 12.31
CA GLY A 111 -5.98 13.94 12.03
C GLY A 111 -6.94 15.04 12.49
N LEU A 112 -8.25 14.84 12.31
CA LEU A 112 -9.29 15.74 12.79
C LEU A 112 -9.32 15.80 14.32
N LEU A 113 -9.35 14.64 14.98
CA LEU A 113 -9.29 14.54 16.44
C LEU A 113 -8.02 15.16 17.01
N GLY A 114 -6.88 14.91 16.39
CA GLY A 114 -5.60 15.49 16.79
C GLY A 114 -5.55 17.00 16.60
N ARG A 115 -6.25 17.56 15.60
CA ARG A 115 -6.42 19.01 15.47
C ARG A 115 -7.25 19.59 16.61
N LEU A 116 -8.35 18.93 16.95
CA LEU A 116 -9.23 19.34 18.04
C LEU A 116 -8.55 19.24 19.41
N ALA A 117 -7.65 18.27 19.59
CA ALA A 117 -6.90 18.08 20.84
C ALA A 117 -5.78 19.11 21.04
N LEU A 118 -5.22 19.66 19.96
CA LEU A 118 -4.11 20.62 20.02
C LEU A 118 -4.38 21.89 19.19
N PRO A 119 -5.50 22.61 19.38
CA PRO A 119 -5.99 23.61 18.41
C PRO A 119 -5.06 24.82 18.20
N HIS A 120 -4.17 25.10 19.15
CA HIS A 120 -3.29 26.27 19.16
C HIS A 120 -1.83 25.93 18.92
N ALA A 121 -1.53 24.71 18.45
CA ALA A 121 -0.14 24.32 18.26
C ALA A 121 0.51 25.11 17.09
N PRO A 122 1.78 25.54 17.24
CA PRO A 122 2.47 26.29 16.21
C PRO A 122 2.60 25.46 14.93
N THR A 123 2.17 26.05 13.81
CA THR A 123 2.20 25.41 12.49
C THR A 123 3.43 25.81 11.70
N ASP A 124 4.07 24.85 11.03
CA ASP A 124 5.18 25.12 10.11
C ASP A 124 4.76 26.09 8.96
N PRO A 125 5.61 27.05 8.53
CA PRO A 125 5.27 28.06 7.52
C PRO A 125 5.13 27.52 6.07
N PRO A 126 4.46 28.24 5.15
CA PRO A 126 4.35 27.89 3.73
C PRO A 126 5.61 28.22 2.89
N LEU A 127 5.83 27.46 1.81
CA LEU A 127 7.05 27.52 0.98
C LEU A 127 6.72 27.40 -0.54
N PRO A 128 7.62 27.88 -1.44
CA PRO A 128 7.34 28.09 -2.86
C PRO A 128 7.22 26.81 -3.72
N PRO A 129 6.60 26.89 -4.92
CA PRO A 129 6.32 25.74 -5.76
C PRO A 129 7.56 25.15 -6.44
N LEU A 130 7.57 23.83 -6.64
CA LEU A 130 8.69 23.05 -7.22
C LEU A 130 8.26 22.37 -8.52
N ALA A 131 9.17 22.27 -9.50
CA ALA A 131 8.91 21.72 -10.83
C ALA A 131 8.50 20.22 -10.82
N TRP A 132 7.75 19.78 -11.83
CA TRP A 132 7.27 18.40 -11.97
C TRP A 132 8.30 17.39 -12.53
N ARG A 133 9.41 17.87 -13.12
CA ARG A 133 10.43 16.99 -13.73
C ARG A 133 11.03 16.04 -12.68
N GLY A 134 11.07 14.74 -12.98
CA GLY A 134 11.63 13.69 -12.11
C GLY A 134 10.63 13.03 -11.14
N TRP A 135 9.44 13.60 -10.95
CA TRP A 135 8.43 13.09 -10.02
C TRP A 135 7.44 12.10 -10.64
N GLY A 136 7.28 12.07 -11.96
CA GLY A 136 6.36 11.11 -12.62
C GLY A 136 6.89 9.68 -12.66
N TRP A 137 8.18 9.48 -12.40
CA TRP A 137 8.86 8.20 -12.59
C TRP A 137 8.33 7.02 -11.74
N PRO A 138 7.85 7.21 -10.48
CA PRO A 138 7.26 6.12 -9.71
C PRO A 138 5.95 5.59 -10.31
N LEU A 139 5.28 6.33 -11.21
CA LEU A 139 4.09 5.83 -11.92
C LEU A 139 4.44 4.81 -13.02
N VAL A 140 5.73 4.67 -13.37
CA VAL A 140 6.20 3.66 -14.32
C VAL A 140 6.08 2.25 -13.74
N LEU A 141 6.25 2.07 -12.42
CA LEU A 141 6.15 0.76 -11.76
C LEU A 141 4.76 0.10 -11.88
N PRO A 142 3.64 0.76 -11.54
CA PRO A 142 2.32 0.15 -11.74
C PRO A 142 2.02 -0.12 -13.23
N LEU A 143 2.56 0.68 -14.15
CA LEU A 143 2.47 0.40 -15.59
C LEU A 143 3.23 -0.87 -15.99
N LEU A 144 4.45 -1.07 -15.47
CA LEU A 144 5.24 -2.28 -15.68
C LEU A 144 4.56 -3.51 -15.06
N GLY A 145 3.99 -3.38 -13.86
CA GLY A 145 3.21 -4.42 -13.20
C GLY A 145 2.01 -4.87 -14.02
N ALA A 146 1.24 -3.91 -14.53
CA ALA A 146 0.10 -4.20 -15.41
C ALA A 146 0.54 -4.88 -16.70
N ALA A 147 1.64 -4.42 -17.32
CA ALA A 147 2.19 -5.05 -18.53
C ALA A 147 2.61 -6.50 -18.28
N LEU A 148 3.27 -6.79 -17.16
CA LEU A 148 3.66 -8.15 -16.77
C LEU A 148 2.44 -9.04 -16.49
N ASN A 149 1.41 -8.51 -15.83
CA ASN A 149 0.20 -9.27 -15.52
C ASN A 149 -0.58 -9.60 -16.81
N LEU A 150 -0.66 -8.64 -17.73
CA LEU A 150 -1.30 -8.82 -19.04
C LEU A 150 -0.55 -9.85 -19.90
N TRP A 151 0.79 -9.82 -19.87
CA TRP A 151 1.62 -10.84 -20.51
C TRP A 151 1.42 -12.24 -19.89
N ALA A 152 1.31 -12.33 -18.57
CA ALA A 152 1.06 -13.59 -17.88
C ALA A 152 -0.31 -14.19 -18.25
N GLU A 153 -1.37 -13.39 -18.20
CA GLU A 153 -2.71 -13.84 -18.60
C GLU A 153 -2.76 -14.25 -20.07
N TRP A 154 -2.10 -13.50 -20.95
CA TRP A 154 -1.95 -13.87 -22.36
C TRP A 154 -1.29 -15.24 -22.53
N ARG A 155 -0.19 -15.51 -21.81
CA ARG A 155 0.51 -16.80 -21.85
C ARG A 155 -0.35 -17.95 -21.34
N LEU A 156 -1.13 -17.73 -20.28
CA LEU A 156 -2.06 -18.72 -19.75
C LEU A 156 -3.16 -19.05 -20.74
N SER A 157 -3.81 -18.03 -21.32
CA SER A 157 -4.86 -18.25 -22.30
C SER A 157 -4.34 -19.03 -23.52
N GLN A 158 -3.10 -18.78 -23.94
CA GLN A 158 -2.45 -19.59 -24.99
C GLN A 158 -2.24 -21.04 -24.58
N ARG A 159 -1.80 -21.31 -23.33
CA ARG A 159 -1.63 -22.68 -22.83
C ARG A 159 -2.96 -23.43 -22.74
N VAL A 160 -3.99 -22.80 -22.16
CA VAL A 160 -5.34 -23.37 -22.04
C VAL A 160 -5.92 -23.67 -23.42
N GLN A 161 -5.74 -22.78 -24.40
CA GLN A 161 -6.20 -23.03 -25.77
C GLN A 161 -5.46 -24.21 -26.43
N ALA A 162 -4.16 -24.38 -26.16
CA ALA A 162 -3.39 -25.49 -26.69
C ALA A 162 -3.81 -26.83 -26.05
N GLU A 163 -4.06 -26.84 -24.75
CA GLU A 163 -4.45 -28.03 -23.98
C GLU A 163 -5.90 -28.48 -24.29
N PHE A 164 -6.82 -27.53 -24.49
CA PHE A 164 -8.24 -27.78 -24.78
C PHE A 164 -8.61 -27.43 -26.23
N SER A 165 -7.67 -27.67 -27.15
CA SER A 165 -7.82 -27.38 -28.59
C SER A 165 -9.05 -28.03 -29.25
N HIS A 166 -9.61 -29.07 -28.63
CA HIS A 166 -10.79 -29.78 -29.11
C HIS A 166 -12.11 -29.07 -28.77
N ASP A 167 -12.12 -28.19 -27.75
CA ASP A 167 -13.33 -27.57 -27.21
C ASP A 167 -13.65 -26.19 -27.82
N HIS A 168 -13.04 -25.83 -28.96
CA HIS A 168 -13.28 -24.57 -29.69
C HIS A 168 -13.16 -23.31 -28.79
N ILE A 169 -12.20 -23.33 -27.86
CA ILE A 169 -11.95 -22.17 -27.00
C ILE A 169 -11.53 -20.98 -27.87
N PRO A 170 -12.21 -19.81 -27.74
CA PRO A 170 -11.87 -18.63 -28.51
C PRO A 170 -10.44 -18.19 -28.23
N ALA A 171 -9.76 -17.72 -29.29
CA ALA A 171 -8.40 -17.21 -29.18
C ALA A 171 -8.34 -16.06 -28.16
N PRO A 172 -7.20 -15.90 -27.45
CA PRO A 172 -7.04 -14.82 -26.50
C PRO A 172 -7.27 -13.46 -27.18
N ASP A 173 -8.28 -12.74 -26.72
CA ASP A 173 -8.59 -11.40 -27.21
C ASP A 173 -7.87 -10.35 -26.35
N LEU A 174 -6.98 -9.61 -27.01
CA LEU A 174 -6.16 -8.60 -26.38
C LEU A 174 -7.02 -7.41 -25.90
N LEU A 175 -8.13 -7.11 -26.59
CA LEU A 175 -9.07 -6.07 -26.16
C LEU A 175 -9.83 -6.46 -24.89
N ALA A 176 -10.30 -7.70 -24.81
CA ALA A 176 -10.95 -8.23 -23.61
C ALA A 176 -9.99 -8.26 -22.40
N LEU A 177 -8.74 -8.69 -22.60
CA LEU A 177 -7.71 -8.70 -21.55
C LEU A 177 -7.33 -7.28 -21.10
N LEU A 178 -7.20 -6.33 -22.03
CA LEU A 178 -7.01 -4.92 -21.71
C LEU A 178 -8.19 -4.35 -20.94
N ALA A 179 -9.42 -4.63 -21.37
CA ALA A 179 -10.63 -4.16 -20.69
C ALA A 179 -10.75 -4.72 -19.26
N ALA A 180 -10.28 -5.95 -19.02
CA ALA A 180 -10.25 -6.57 -17.69
C ALA A 180 -9.17 -5.97 -16.78
N THR A 181 -8.02 -5.57 -17.33
CA THR A 181 -6.89 -5.02 -16.57
C THR A 181 -6.93 -3.50 -16.39
N LEU A 182 -7.62 -2.76 -17.28
CA LEU A 182 -7.72 -1.31 -17.26
C LEU A 182 -8.27 -0.74 -15.94
N PRO A 183 -9.35 -1.27 -15.34
CA PRO A 183 -9.89 -0.74 -14.09
C PRO A 183 -8.88 -0.87 -12.95
N LEU A 184 -8.20 -2.01 -12.87
CA LEU A 184 -7.17 -2.27 -11.87
C LEU A 184 -5.97 -1.34 -12.07
N LEU A 185 -5.53 -1.14 -13.31
CA LEU A 185 -4.45 -0.20 -13.66
C LEU A 185 -4.80 1.23 -13.29
N LEU A 186 -5.99 1.72 -13.66
CA LEU A 186 -6.45 3.06 -13.34
C LEU A 186 -6.55 3.27 -11.84
N LEU A 187 -7.06 2.27 -11.12
CA LEU A 187 -7.12 2.28 -9.67
C LEU A 187 -5.70 2.32 -9.08
N LEU A 188 -4.80 1.43 -9.50
CA LEU A 188 -3.40 1.41 -9.07
C LEU A 188 -2.69 2.72 -9.37
N LEU A 189 -2.92 3.35 -10.53
CA LEU A 189 -2.35 4.65 -10.86
C LEU A 189 -2.91 5.77 -9.98
N ALA A 190 -4.23 5.80 -9.74
CA ALA A 190 -4.86 6.79 -8.88
C ALA A 190 -4.38 6.68 -7.43
N VAL A 191 -4.33 5.45 -6.94
CA VAL A 191 -3.77 5.03 -5.65
C VAL A 191 -2.29 5.46 -5.60
N SER A 192 -1.48 5.14 -6.62
CA SER A 192 -0.05 5.48 -6.64
C SER A 192 0.21 6.98 -6.76
N ALA A 193 -0.65 7.73 -7.45
CA ALA A 193 -0.47 9.16 -7.68
C ALA A 193 -0.75 10.00 -6.43
N LEU A 194 -1.62 9.53 -5.53
CA LEU A 194 -2.02 10.27 -4.33
C LEU A 194 -0.82 10.51 -3.36
N PRO A 195 -0.04 9.49 -2.96
CA PRO A 195 1.14 9.69 -2.12
C PRO A 195 2.25 10.42 -2.86
N LEU A 196 2.33 10.26 -4.17
CA LEU A 196 3.31 10.91 -5.04
C LEU A 196 3.10 12.43 -5.12
N THR A 197 1.86 12.86 -5.34
CA THR A 197 1.48 14.28 -5.32
C THR A 197 1.72 14.90 -3.95
N LEU A 198 1.47 14.14 -2.88
CA LEU A 198 1.70 14.59 -1.52
C LEU A 198 3.21 14.63 -1.16
N LEU A 199 3.99 13.60 -1.48
CA LEU A 199 5.45 13.59 -1.34
C LEU A 199 6.12 14.69 -2.16
N ARG A 200 5.58 14.99 -3.35
CA ARG A 200 6.01 16.13 -4.14
C ARG A 200 5.79 17.40 -3.36
N ASN A 201 4.56 17.64 -2.90
CA ASN A 201 4.23 18.78 -2.03
C ASN A 201 5.14 18.84 -0.79
N ALA A 202 5.61 17.71 -0.26
CA ALA A 202 6.57 17.63 0.85
C ALA A 202 8.00 18.01 0.48
N ALA A 203 8.46 17.67 -0.72
CA ALA A 203 9.75 18.12 -1.22
C ALA A 203 9.72 19.61 -1.59
N GLN A 204 8.59 20.11 -2.10
CA GLN A 204 8.35 21.56 -2.22
C GLN A 204 8.51 22.26 -0.87
N ARG A 205 7.99 21.65 0.21
CA ARG A 205 8.12 22.13 1.60
C ARG A 205 9.54 22.05 2.19
N ARG A 206 10.54 21.42 1.54
CA ARG A 206 11.89 21.26 2.12
C ARG A 206 13.03 21.66 1.18
N GLY A 207 12.75 22.03 -0.07
CA GLY A 207 13.77 22.39 -1.06
C GLY A 207 14.69 21.24 -1.48
N GLN A 208 14.40 20.01 -1.06
CA GLN A 208 15.19 18.81 -1.36
C GLN A 208 14.27 17.62 -1.65
N ALA A 209 14.69 16.76 -2.57
CA ALA A 209 14.05 15.47 -2.79
C ALA A 209 14.10 14.66 -1.49
N GLN A 210 12.94 14.28 -0.96
CA GLN A 210 12.89 13.61 0.34
C GLN A 210 13.41 12.16 0.23
N PRO A 211 14.16 11.66 1.23
CA PRO A 211 14.58 10.26 1.28
C PRO A 211 13.38 9.28 1.29
N PHE A 212 12.20 9.77 1.67
CA PHE A 212 10.93 9.02 1.61
C PHE A 212 10.42 8.74 0.19
N LEU A 213 10.93 9.45 -0.83
CA LEU A 213 10.65 9.08 -2.22
C LEU A 213 11.23 7.69 -2.53
N ALA A 214 12.44 7.38 -2.02
CA ALA A 214 13.06 6.08 -2.18
C ALA A 214 12.24 4.99 -1.48
N TRP A 215 11.73 5.27 -0.28
CA TRP A 215 10.83 4.34 0.43
C TRP A 215 9.50 4.14 -0.29
N TRP A 216 8.97 5.18 -0.92
CA TRP A 216 7.78 5.08 -1.78
C TRP A 216 8.05 4.22 -3.01
N TRP A 217 9.21 4.39 -3.66
CA TRP A 217 9.68 3.52 -4.74
C TRP A 217 9.79 2.06 -4.32
N VAL A 218 10.38 1.80 -3.15
CA VAL A 218 10.50 0.45 -2.59
C VAL A 218 9.11 -0.13 -2.30
N THR A 219 8.20 0.67 -1.74
CA THR A 219 6.84 0.22 -1.45
C THR A 219 6.07 -0.10 -2.72
N LEU A 220 6.10 0.77 -3.74
CA LEU A 220 5.49 0.52 -5.03
C LEU A 220 6.12 -0.69 -5.73
N GLY A 221 7.44 -0.84 -5.69
CA GLY A 221 8.14 -1.97 -6.27
C GLY A 221 7.75 -3.29 -5.60
N LEU A 222 7.70 -3.32 -4.27
CA LEU A 222 7.28 -4.48 -3.49
C LEU A 222 5.79 -4.81 -3.70
N LEU A 223 4.92 -3.81 -3.78
CA LEU A 223 3.49 -4.00 -4.09
C LEU A 223 3.31 -4.57 -5.51
N THR A 224 4.08 -4.07 -6.47
CA THR A 224 4.07 -4.57 -7.85
C THR A 224 4.57 -6.02 -7.92
N LEU A 225 5.65 -6.34 -7.19
CA LEU A 225 6.18 -7.70 -7.08
C LEU A 225 5.19 -8.64 -6.37
N ALA A 226 4.56 -8.20 -5.28
CA ALA A 226 3.58 -8.99 -4.55
C ALA A 226 2.33 -9.26 -5.40
N GLN A 227 1.87 -8.28 -6.18
CA GLN A 227 0.80 -8.47 -7.15
C GLN A 227 1.19 -9.57 -8.16
N VAL A 228 2.35 -9.45 -8.82
CA VAL A 228 2.83 -10.45 -9.79
C VAL A 228 2.98 -11.84 -9.15
N TRP A 229 3.51 -11.90 -7.94
CA TRP A 229 3.69 -13.15 -7.20
C TRP A 229 2.36 -13.82 -6.82
N TRP A 230 1.31 -13.06 -6.52
CA TRP A 230 0.01 -13.64 -6.15
C TRP A 230 -0.91 -13.90 -7.34
N THR A 231 -0.89 -13.04 -8.36
CA THR A 231 -1.82 -13.17 -9.50
C THR A 231 -1.24 -13.99 -10.65
N ALA A 232 0.05 -13.85 -10.95
CA ALA A 232 0.66 -14.42 -12.14
C ALA A 232 1.50 -15.67 -11.83
N TRP A 233 2.33 -15.65 -10.78
CA TRP A 233 3.26 -16.75 -10.50
C TRP A 233 2.59 -18.13 -10.29
N PRO A 234 1.50 -18.27 -9.49
CA PRO A 234 0.87 -19.58 -9.25
C PRO A 234 0.24 -20.14 -10.52
N ARG A 235 -0.13 -19.26 -11.46
CA ARG A 235 -0.75 -19.63 -12.73
C ARG A 235 0.29 -19.95 -13.82
N LEU A 236 1.54 -19.50 -13.67
CA LEU A 236 2.63 -19.73 -14.63
C LEU A 236 3.54 -20.91 -14.26
N ALA A 237 3.63 -21.23 -12.95
CA ALA A 237 4.47 -22.29 -12.40
C ALA A 237 3.81 -23.68 -12.40
N GLY A 238 2.52 -23.76 -12.74
CA GLY A 238 1.83 -24.99 -13.17
C GLY A 238 1.98 -25.19 -14.67
#